data_AF-A0A0J7M7G3-F1
#
_entry.id   AF-A0A0J7M7G3-F1
#
_cell.length_a   1.000
_cell.length_b   1.000
_cell.length_c   1.000
_cell.angle_alpha   90.00
_cell.angle_beta   90.00
_cell.angle_gamma   90.00
#
_symmetry.space_group_name_H-M   'P 1'
#
loop_
_entity.id
_entity.type
_entity.pdbx_description
1 polymer ?
#
loop_
_entity_poly.entity_id
_entity_poly.type
_entity_poly.pdbx_seq_one_letter_code
_entity_poly.pdbx_strand_id
1 'polypeptide(L)'
;MTKPTLPDQPQILEAEQRIRQQLGETPLLNVPDLDAAMGQPLGLKCESLQRTGSFKARGALNWLMTARDDELSAGLVTVSAGNHAIALAWAAAMQKVPLTVVMPEGSSPLKISRTRALGAEVIVEGTIQQAVALCHDLRDQKGLTLVHPYNDVRIMAGQGTVGLELLRQQPDVDRVLCPIGGGGRLHLCGFPTCGGQAGHGDRGGYSGGHTTAANRSPALCGTRSQRRPRGLAGEPGSAGPGAGDRPDYHRWQHGSGTGQSVPVIWPALSASPA
;
A
#
# COMPACT_ATOMS: atom_id res chain seq x y z
N MET A 1 9.23 -16.71 10.97
CA MET A 1 8.84 -15.44 10.32
C MET A 1 7.85 -14.70 11.20
N THR A 2 8.15 -13.47 11.60
CA THR A 2 7.21 -12.56 12.29
C THR A 2 6.13 -12.12 11.30
N LYS A 3 4.86 -12.22 11.72
CA LYS A 3 3.69 -11.76 10.97
C LYS A 3 3.89 -10.29 10.58
N PRO A 4 3.51 -9.82 9.37
CA PRO A 4 3.55 -8.39 9.07
C PRO A 4 2.67 -7.67 10.09
N THR A 5 3.28 -6.81 10.90
CA THR A 5 2.56 -6.00 11.88
C THR A 5 1.86 -4.87 11.12
N LEU A 6 0.55 -4.98 10.99
CA LEU A 6 -0.28 -3.88 10.50
C LEU A 6 -0.21 -2.73 11.51
N PRO A 7 -0.21 -1.46 11.06
CA PRO A 7 -0.27 -0.34 11.98
C PRO A 7 -1.60 -0.34 12.73
N ASP A 8 -1.57 0.00 14.01
CA ASP A 8 -2.78 0.26 14.78
C ASP A 8 -3.32 1.68 14.53
N GLN A 9 -4.51 1.96 15.05
CA GLN A 9 -5.14 3.27 14.90
C GLN A 9 -4.29 4.42 15.51
N PRO A 10 -3.73 4.31 16.72
CA PRO A 10 -2.81 5.31 17.26
C PRO A 10 -1.65 5.65 16.32
N GLN A 11 -0.98 4.65 15.73
CA GLN A 11 0.12 4.86 14.80
C GLN A 11 -0.30 5.66 13.55
N ILE A 12 -1.52 5.46 13.06
CA ILE A 12 -2.06 6.22 11.92
C ILE A 12 -2.39 7.67 12.32
N LEU A 13 -2.95 7.87 13.52
CA LEU A 13 -3.21 9.22 14.06
C LEU A 13 -1.92 10.01 14.26
N GLU A 14 -0.88 9.38 14.82
CA GLU A 14 0.45 9.97 14.95
C GLU A 14 1.07 10.28 13.59
N ALA A 15 0.93 9.37 12.62
CA ALA A 15 1.38 9.62 11.25
C ALA A 15 0.67 10.83 10.63
N GLU A 16 -0.63 10.98 10.86
CA GLU A 16 -1.38 12.14 10.39
C GLU A 16 -0.85 13.43 11.02
N GLN A 17 -0.71 13.49 12.35
CA GLN A 17 -0.18 14.65 13.05
C GLN A 17 1.20 15.05 12.51
N ARG A 18 2.05 14.07 12.22
CA ARG A 18 3.40 14.26 11.69
C ARG A 18 3.42 14.86 10.28
N ILE A 19 2.62 14.33 9.37
CA ILE A 19 2.70 14.71 7.94
C ILE A 19 1.82 15.91 7.55
N ARG A 20 0.77 16.23 8.34
CA ARG A 20 -0.27 17.22 7.96
C ARG A 20 0.27 18.64 7.76
N GLN A 21 1.43 18.97 8.32
CA GLN A 21 2.08 20.27 8.09
C GLN A 21 2.67 20.42 6.68
N GLN A 22 2.98 19.31 6.01
CA GLN A 22 3.67 19.30 4.71
C GLN A 22 2.79 18.72 3.59
N LEU A 23 1.83 17.87 3.96
CA LEU A 23 0.85 17.29 3.06
C LEU A 23 -0.55 17.78 3.45
N GLY A 24 -1.15 18.54 2.55
CA GLY A 24 -2.53 18.98 2.71
C GLY A 24 -3.52 17.86 2.46
N GLU A 25 -4.73 18.05 2.99
CA GLU A 25 -5.85 17.17 2.74
C GLU A 25 -6.27 17.22 1.26
N THR A 26 -6.42 16.06 0.64
CA THR A 26 -6.84 16.00 -0.77
C THR A 26 -8.35 16.14 -0.91
N PRO A 27 -8.86 16.70 -2.03
CA PRO A 27 -10.30 16.81 -2.24
C PRO A 27 -11.00 15.44 -2.28
N LEU A 28 -12.24 15.44 -1.77
CA LEU A 28 -13.24 14.41 -2.05
C LEU A 28 -14.24 15.01 -3.05
N LEU A 29 -14.22 14.53 -4.28
CA LEU A 29 -15.09 15.06 -5.36
C LEU A 29 -16.32 14.17 -5.52
N ASN A 30 -17.50 14.78 -5.52
CA ASN A 30 -18.73 14.12 -5.94
C ASN A 30 -18.85 14.21 -7.45
N VAL A 31 -19.30 13.13 -8.11
CA VAL A 31 -19.36 13.07 -9.57
C VAL A 31 -20.77 12.66 -10.02
N PRO A 32 -21.70 13.61 -10.15
CA PRO A 32 -23.13 13.32 -10.42
C PRO A 32 -23.38 12.39 -11.61
N ASP A 33 -22.58 12.48 -12.68
CA ASP A 33 -22.69 11.60 -13.84
C ASP A 33 -22.38 10.13 -13.49
N LEU A 34 -21.42 9.90 -12.59
CA LEU A 34 -21.11 8.56 -12.09
C LEU A 34 -22.19 8.07 -11.11
N ASP A 35 -22.76 8.97 -10.32
CA ASP A 35 -23.89 8.65 -9.42
C ASP A 35 -25.05 8.07 -10.22
N ALA A 36 -25.42 8.74 -11.31
CA ALA A 36 -26.48 8.32 -12.21
C ALA A 36 -26.17 6.98 -12.89
N ALA A 37 -24.92 6.78 -13.34
CA ALA A 37 -24.51 5.54 -14.00
C ALA A 37 -24.49 4.34 -13.03
N MET A 38 -24.16 4.56 -11.76
CA MET A 38 -24.01 3.50 -10.76
C MET A 38 -25.25 3.32 -9.87
N GLY A 39 -26.24 4.19 -10.00
CA GLY A 39 -27.48 4.18 -9.23
C GLY A 39 -27.29 4.49 -7.73
N GLN A 40 -26.15 5.08 -7.37
CA GLN A 40 -25.79 5.40 -5.99
C GLN A 40 -24.74 6.54 -5.97
N PRO A 41 -24.81 7.48 -5.03
CA PRO A 41 -23.88 8.61 -4.92
C PRO A 41 -22.40 8.19 -4.94
N LEU A 42 -21.58 8.77 -5.79
CA LEU A 42 -20.16 8.46 -5.96
C LEU A 42 -19.20 9.58 -5.53
N GLY A 43 -18.31 9.24 -4.59
CA GLY A 43 -17.20 10.11 -4.16
C GLY A 43 -15.84 9.63 -4.68
N LEU A 44 -14.99 10.57 -5.11
CA LEU A 44 -13.61 10.31 -5.53
C LEU A 44 -12.62 11.00 -4.58
N LYS A 45 -11.86 10.20 -3.81
CA LYS A 45 -10.74 10.73 -3.00
C LYS A 45 -9.51 10.95 -3.88
N CYS A 46 -9.20 12.20 -4.20
CA CYS A 46 -8.29 12.57 -5.27
C CYS A 46 -6.80 12.58 -4.87
N GLU A 47 -6.26 11.43 -4.51
CA GLU A 47 -4.83 11.29 -4.16
C GLU A 47 -3.86 11.53 -5.33
N SER A 48 -4.36 11.59 -6.57
CA SER A 48 -3.57 12.06 -7.73
C SER A 48 -3.16 13.53 -7.63
N LEU A 49 -3.87 14.32 -6.82
CA LEU A 49 -3.58 15.74 -6.56
C LEU A 49 -2.63 15.94 -5.37
N GLN A 50 -2.25 14.87 -4.68
CA GLN A 50 -1.26 14.96 -3.60
C GLN A 50 0.13 15.28 -4.17
N ARG A 51 1.05 15.75 -3.30
CA ARG A 51 2.47 15.85 -3.62
C ARG A 51 2.96 14.58 -4.32
N THR A 52 3.83 14.74 -5.31
CA THR A 52 4.34 13.65 -6.17
C THR A 52 3.30 12.95 -7.05
N GLY A 53 2.04 13.38 -7.02
CA GLY A 53 0.96 12.88 -7.88
C GLY A 53 0.33 11.58 -7.41
N SER A 54 0.52 11.18 -6.14
CA SER A 54 -0.13 9.99 -5.57
C SER A 54 -0.10 9.98 -4.05
N PHE A 55 -0.87 9.08 -3.44
CA PHE A 55 -0.87 8.84 -1.99
C PHE A 55 0.49 8.47 -1.40
N LYS A 56 1.43 7.95 -2.21
CA LYS A 56 2.72 7.44 -1.73
C LYS A 56 3.55 8.47 -0.98
N ALA A 57 3.35 9.77 -1.24
CA ALA A 57 3.98 10.86 -0.50
C ALA A 57 3.73 10.76 1.01
N ARG A 58 2.55 10.29 1.43
CA ARG A 58 2.16 10.22 2.85
C ARG A 58 3.03 9.25 3.63
N GLY A 59 3.11 8.00 3.18
CA GLY A 59 4.00 7.03 3.83
C GLY A 59 5.48 7.34 3.64
N ALA A 60 5.91 7.82 2.47
CA ALA A 60 7.31 8.18 2.26
C ALA A 60 7.77 9.27 3.24
N LEU A 61 6.94 10.30 3.42
CA LEU A 61 7.22 11.36 4.38
C LEU A 61 7.15 10.86 5.82
N ASN A 62 6.13 10.08 6.17
CA ASN A 62 6.02 9.52 7.51
C ASN A 62 7.23 8.64 7.87
N TRP A 63 7.68 7.82 6.93
CA TRP A 63 8.88 6.99 7.11
C TRP A 63 10.10 7.86 7.36
N LEU A 64 10.34 8.88 6.51
CA LEU A 64 11.50 9.75 6.67
C LEU A 64 11.48 10.54 7.98
N MET A 65 10.34 11.08 8.37
CA MET A 65 10.20 11.85 9.62
C MET A 65 10.24 10.99 10.89
N THR A 66 10.24 9.66 10.76
CA THR A 66 10.40 8.71 11.87
C THR A 66 11.69 7.90 11.77
N ALA A 67 12.50 8.14 10.73
CA ALA A 67 13.78 7.50 10.58
C ALA A 67 14.74 8.00 11.65
N ARG A 68 15.52 7.08 12.20
CA ARG A 68 16.59 7.41 13.15
C ARG A 68 17.85 7.84 12.40
N ASP A 69 18.74 8.56 13.08
CA ASP A 69 19.99 9.03 12.47
C ASP A 69 20.87 7.89 11.91
N ASP A 70 20.86 6.72 12.57
CA ASP A 70 21.57 5.52 12.10
C ASP A 70 20.97 4.92 10.81
N GLU A 71 19.66 5.06 10.62
CA GLU A 71 19.00 4.63 9.37
C GLU A 71 19.32 5.59 8.20
N LEU A 72 19.63 6.86 8.49
CA LEU A 72 19.87 7.88 7.47
C LEU A 72 21.35 8.05 7.13
N SER A 73 22.27 7.67 8.03
CA SER A 73 23.69 8.02 7.95
C SER A 73 24.40 7.49 6.71
N ALA A 74 24.05 6.28 6.25
CA ALA A 74 24.62 5.66 5.06
C ALA A 74 23.87 6.02 3.76
N GLY A 75 22.67 6.59 3.87
CA GLY A 75 21.74 6.79 2.77
C GLY A 75 20.71 5.67 2.62
N LEU A 76 19.77 5.89 1.71
CA LEU A 76 18.60 5.05 1.50
C LEU A 76 18.69 4.28 0.18
N VAL A 77 18.03 3.12 0.14
CA VAL A 77 17.81 2.37 -1.08
C VAL A 77 16.37 1.89 -1.18
N THR A 78 15.81 1.87 -2.40
CA THR A 78 14.52 1.22 -2.68
C THR A 78 14.51 0.63 -4.08
N VAL A 79 13.66 -0.39 -4.28
CA VAL A 79 13.29 -0.89 -5.61
C VAL A 79 11.87 -0.44 -5.96
N SER A 80 11.72 0.38 -7.01
CA SER A 80 10.39 0.80 -7.48
C SER A 80 10.42 1.43 -8.87
N ALA A 81 9.67 0.85 -9.81
CA ALA A 81 9.40 1.45 -11.13
C ALA A 81 8.32 2.57 -11.11
N GLY A 82 7.91 3.03 -9.92
CA GLY A 82 6.59 3.62 -9.70
C GLY A 82 6.55 4.87 -8.83
N ASN A 83 5.36 5.15 -8.31
CA ASN A 83 5.11 6.37 -7.53
C ASN A 83 5.86 6.38 -6.19
N HIS A 84 6.27 5.20 -5.67
CA HIS A 84 7.08 5.15 -4.46
C HIS A 84 8.48 5.71 -4.68
N ALA A 85 9.12 5.45 -5.83
CA ALA A 85 10.40 6.06 -6.16
C ALA A 85 10.34 7.58 -6.12
N ILE A 86 9.32 8.17 -6.77
CA ILE A 86 9.13 9.62 -6.81
C ILE A 86 8.82 10.16 -5.41
N ALA A 87 7.93 9.51 -4.66
CA ALA A 87 7.55 9.91 -3.31
C ALA A 87 8.73 9.88 -2.34
N LEU A 88 9.54 8.82 -2.37
CA LEU A 88 10.71 8.70 -1.50
C LEU A 88 11.83 9.64 -1.91
N ALA A 89 12.07 9.84 -3.22
CA ALA A 89 13.04 10.83 -3.69
C ALA A 89 12.66 12.25 -3.26
N TRP A 90 11.38 12.61 -3.37
CA TRP A 90 10.86 13.89 -2.88
C TRP A 90 11.07 14.05 -1.38
N ALA A 91 10.73 13.02 -0.58
CA ALA A 91 10.93 13.06 0.86
C ALA A 91 12.43 13.18 1.20
N ALA A 92 13.28 12.30 0.67
CA ALA A 92 14.72 12.27 0.94
C ALA A 92 15.39 13.61 0.59
N ALA A 93 14.97 14.26 -0.50
CA ALA A 93 15.44 15.58 -0.88
C ALA A 93 15.17 16.66 0.18
N MET A 94 14.05 16.57 0.92
CA MET A 94 13.71 17.53 1.99
C MET A 94 14.72 17.51 3.14
N GLN A 95 15.32 16.35 3.43
CA GLN A 95 16.33 16.19 4.48
C GLN A 95 17.75 16.01 3.91
N LYS A 96 17.94 16.16 2.59
CA LYS A 96 19.22 15.96 1.89
C LYS A 96 19.84 14.58 2.14
N VAL A 97 19.01 13.56 2.30
CA VAL A 97 19.46 12.18 2.49
C VAL A 97 19.74 11.56 1.11
N PRO A 98 20.92 10.97 0.87
CA PRO A 98 21.20 10.26 -0.37
C PRO A 98 20.20 9.12 -0.59
N LEU A 99 19.67 9.00 -1.80
CA LEU A 99 18.74 7.93 -2.17
C LEU A 99 19.19 7.27 -3.47
N THR A 100 19.38 5.96 -3.44
CA THR A 100 19.53 5.12 -4.62
C THR A 100 18.22 4.37 -4.90
N VAL A 101 17.72 4.48 -6.14
CA VAL A 101 16.51 3.80 -6.59
C VAL A 101 16.86 2.83 -7.70
N VAL A 102 16.56 1.55 -7.47
CA VAL A 102 16.69 0.51 -8.50
C VAL A 102 15.35 0.35 -9.23
N MET A 103 15.39 0.38 -10.55
CA MET A 103 14.25 0.23 -11.44
C MET A 103 14.53 -0.84 -12.51
N PRO A 104 13.55 -1.67 -12.91
CA PRO A 104 13.73 -2.61 -14.02
C PRO A 104 13.72 -1.89 -15.38
N GLU A 105 14.26 -2.54 -16.42
CA GLU A 105 14.43 -2.02 -17.80
C GLU A 105 13.13 -1.66 -18.54
N GLY A 106 11.96 -2.06 -18.04
CA GLY A 106 10.65 -1.66 -18.57
C GLY A 106 10.05 -0.41 -17.92
N SER A 107 10.80 0.29 -17.06
CA SER A 107 10.28 1.41 -16.29
C SER A 107 10.00 2.64 -17.16
N SER A 108 8.89 3.33 -16.88
CA SER A 108 8.49 4.52 -17.64
C SER A 108 9.60 5.59 -17.64
N PRO A 109 10.04 6.08 -18.82
CA PRO A 109 11.07 7.13 -18.91
C PRO A 109 10.70 8.39 -18.12
N LEU A 110 9.42 8.75 -18.08
CA LEU A 110 8.91 9.87 -17.29
C LEU A 110 9.11 9.69 -15.78
N LYS A 111 8.96 8.46 -15.27
CA LYS A 111 9.14 8.17 -13.85
C LYS A 111 10.62 8.16 -13.47
N ILE A 112 11.47 7.62 -14.35
CA ILE A 112 12.93 7.66 -14.21
C ILE A 112 13.40 9.13 -14.16
N SER A 113 13.00 9.94 -15.13
CA SER A 113 13.42 11.35 -15.21
C SER A 113 12.93 12.18 -14.03
N ARG A 114 11.67 12.01 -13.61
CA ARG A 114 11.14 12.67 -12.40
C ARG A 114 11.88 12.29 -11.14
N THR A 115 12.25 11.01 -10.98
CA THR A 115 12.99 10.53 -9.81
C THR A 115 14.40 11.12 -9.78
N ARG A 116 15.11 11.14 -10.92
CA ARG A 116 16.42 11.78 -11.05
C ARG A 116 16.37 13.29 -10.80
N ALA A 117 15.34 13.97 -11.29
CA ALA A 117 15.15 15.41 -11.08
C ALA A 117 14.96 15.80 -9.61
N LEU A 118 14.55 14.84 -8.76
CA LEU A 118 14.46 15.01 -7.31
C LEU A 118 15.78 14.72 -6.59
N GLY A 119 16.88 14.44 -7.32
CA GLY A 119 18.22 14.24 -6.77
C GLY A 119 18.56 12.80 -6.39
N ALA A 120 17.68 11.84 -6.67
CA ALA A 120 17.98 10.42 -6.43
C ALA A 120 18.87 9.84 -7.53
N GLU A 121 19.80 8.97 -7.14
CA GLU A 121 20.53 8.10 -8.05
C GLU A 121 19.57 7.02 -8.57
N VAL A 122 19.43 6.86 -9.88
CA VAL A 122 18.53 5.86 -10.47
C VAL A 122 19.29 4.89 -11.33
N ILE A 123 19.34 3.63 -10.88
CA ILE A 123 19.92 2.49 -11.57
C ILE A 123 18.79 1.76 -12.29
N VAL A 124 18.89 1.65 -13.61
CA VAL A 124 17.89 0.97 -14.45
C VAL A 124 18.53 -0.30 -14.99
N GLU A 125 18.15 -1.45 -14.47
CA GLU A 125 18.82 -2.71 -14.80
C GLU A 125 17.88 -3.92 -14.67
N GLY A 126 17.89 -4.76 -15.69
CA GLY A 126 17.28 -6.08 -15.71
C GLY A 126 15.77 -6.13 -15.46
N THR A 127 15.33 -7.34 -15.14
CA THR A 127 13.97 -7.68 -14.71
C THR A 127 13.70 -7.17 -13.30
N ILE A 128 12.43 -7.18 -12.89
CA ILE A 128 12.07 -6.79 -11.51
C ILE A 128 12.77 -7.67 -10.46
N GLN A 129 12.98 -8.95 -10.73
CA GLN A 129 13.69 -9.87 -9.84
C GLN A 129 15.17 -9.48 -9.70
N GLN A 130 15.83 -9.13 -10.81
CA GLN A 130 17.21 -8.66 -10.81
C GLN A 130 17.33 -7.31 -10.09
N ALA A 131 16.40 -6.38 -10.33
CA ALA A 131 16.35 -5.10 -9.64
C ALA A 131 16.17 -5.26 -8.12
N VAL A 132 15.34 -6.22 -7.67
CA VAL A 132 15.18 -6.56 -6.25
C VAL A 132 16.47 -7.13 -5.68
N ALA A 133 17.11 -8.08 -6.37
CA ALA A 133 18.38 -8.66 -5.92
C ALA A 133 19.47 -7.59 -5.79
N LEU A 134 19.65 -6.76 -6.82
CA LEU A 134 20.60 -5.65 -6.82
C LEU A 134 20.33 -4.64 -5.69
N CYS A 135 19.06 -4.35 -5.41
CA CYS A 135 18.68 -3.49 -4.28
C CYS A 135 19.14 -4.07 -2.93
N HIS A 136 18.99 -5.38 -2.72
CA HIS A 136 19.50 -6.07 -1.53
C HIS A 136 21.04 -6.09 -1.49
N ASP A 137 21.70 -6.33 -2.62
CA ASP A 137 23.15 -6.32 -2.69
C ASP A 137 23.71 -4.93 -2.35
N LEU A 138 23.11 -3.86 -2.87
CA LEU A 138 23.49 -2.48 -2.55
C LEU A 138 23.26 -2.14 -1.08
N ARG A 139 22.14 -2.60 -0.51
CA ARG A 139 21.86 -2.48 0.93
C ARG A 139 22.99 -3.11 1.75
N ASP A 140 23.37 -4.34 1.43
CA ASP A 140 24.32 -5.11 2.23
C ASP A 140 25.77 -4.64 2.02
N GLN A 141 26.16 -4.31 0.80
CA GLN A 141 27.53 -3.89 0.48
C GLN A 141 27.84 -2.45 0.91
N LYS A 142 26.88 -1.54 0.77
CA LYS A 142 27.06 -0.12 1.10
C LYS A 142 26.47 0.28 2.44
N GLY A 143 25.80 -0.64 3.15
CA GLY A 143 25.13 -0.38 4.41
C GLY A 143 23.92 0.55 4.30
N LEU A 144 23.29 0.65 3.12
CA LEU A 144 22.14 1.54 2.90
C LEU A 144 20.91 1.01 3.65
N THR A 145 20.01 1.91 4.04
CA THR A 145 18.72 1.49 4.61
C THR A 145 17.70 1.23 3.51
N LEU A 146 17.19 0.00 3.44
CA LEU A 146 16.12 -0.36 2.53
C LEU A 146 14.77 0.19 3.02
N VAL A 147 14.19 1.10 2.24
CA VAL A 147 12.82 1.57 2.46
C VAL A 147 11.87 0.74 1.62
N HIS A 148 11.05 -0.10 2.26
CA HIS A 148 10.13 -0.94 1.52
C HIS A 148 8.97 -0.10 0.95
N PRO A 149 8.56 -0.27 -0.33
CA PRO A 149 7.45 0.49 -0.92
C PRO A 149 6.07 0.28 -0.27
N TYR A 150 5.95 -0.67 0.66
CA TYR A 150 4.68 -1.03 1.28
C TYR A 150 4.77 -1.90 2.53
N ASN A 151 5.74 -2.82 2.64
CA ASN A 151 5.85 -3.74 3.76
C ASN A 151 6.68 -3.14 4.90
N ASP A 152 6.30 -1.95 5.34
CA ASP A 152 6.90 -1.23 6.47
C ASP A 152 5.76 -0.53 7.21
N VAL A 153 5.70 -0.70 8.54
CA VAL A 153 4.62 -0.15 9.39
C VAL A 153 4.53 1.37 9.30
N ARG A 154 5.66 2.08 9.15
CA ARG A 154 5.71 3.53 8.99
C ARG A 154 5.15 3.95 7.64
N ILE A 155 5.48 3.21 6.58
CA ILE A 155 4.91 3.45 5.26
C ILE A 155 3.39 3.25 5.31
N MET A 156 2.94 2.11 5.85
CA MET A 156 1.52 1.78 5.95
C MET A 156 0.73 2.80 6.79
N ALA A 157 1.28 3.20 7.95
CA ALA A 157 0.65 4.20 8.83
C ALA A 157 0.44 5.54 8.11
N GLY A 158 1.46 6.01 7.38
CA GLY A 158 1.32 7.23 6.58
C GLY A 158 0.28 7.09 5.46
N GLN A 159 0.22 5.95 4.76
CA GLN A 159 -0.83 5.74 3.75
C GLN A 159 -2.23 5.68 4.37
N GLY A 160 -2.36 5.21 5.61
CA GLY A 160 -3.63 5.12 6.31
C GLY A 160 -4.28 6.46 6.64
N THR A 161 -3.50 7.54 6.63
CA THR A 161 -4.01 8.90 6.84
C THR A 161 -5.03 9.32 5.78
N VAL A 162 -5.01 8.70 4.58
CA VAL A 162 -6.07 8.88 3.57
C VAL A 162 -7.45 8.52 4.15
N GLY A 163 -7.52 7.49 4.99
CA GLY A 163 -8.77 7.06 5.62
C GLY A 163 -9.26 8.00 6.69
N LEU A 164 -8.35 8.62 7.45
CA LEU A 164 -8.71 9.64 8.43
C LEU A 164 -9.30 10.88 7.75
N GLU A 165 -8.70 11.32 6.65
CA GLU A 165 -9.27 12.41 5.84
C GLU A 165 -10.62 12.03 5.25
N LEU A 166 -10.74 10.83 4.68
CA LEU A 166 -11.99 10.35 4.09
C LEU A 166 -13.12 10.35 5.12
N LEU A 167 -12.89 9.79 6.31
CA LEU A 167 -13.88 9.74 7.39
C LEU A 167 -14.25 11.13 7.93
N ARG A 168 -13.34 12.10 7.86
CA ARG A 168 -13.65 13.50 8.22
C ARG A 168 -14.48 14.20 7.13
N GLN A 169 -14.22 13.90 5.86
CA GLN A 169 -14.91 14.51 4.72
C GLN A 169 -16.28 13.89 4.45
N GLN A 170 -16.43 12.58 4.72
CA GLN A 170 -17.69 11.85 4.62
C GLN A 170 -17.76 10.86 5.79
N PRO A 171 -18.41 11.23 6.91
CA PRO A 171 -18.55 10.34 8.07
C PRO A 171 -19.45 9.13 7.82
N ASP A 172 -20.49 9.30 6.99
CA ASP A 172 -21.54 8.30 6.73
C ASP A 172 -21.18 7.33 5.60
N VAL A 173 -19.92 6.96 5.57
CA VAL A 173 -19.25 6.30 4.45
C VAL A 173 -19.35 4.77 4.67
N ASP A 174 -20.34 4.13 4.04
CA ASP A 174 -20.54 2.67 3.94
C ASP A 174 -19.40 1.78 3.35
N ARG A 175 -18.96 1.95 2.09
CA ARG A 175 -18.00 1.07 1.35
C ARG A 175 -16.83 1.74 0.62
N VAL A 176 -15.59 1.40 0.98
CA VAL A 176 -14.38 1.94 0.29
C VAL A 176 -13.86 0.99 -0.77
N LEU A 177 -13.64 1.50 -2.00
CA LEU A 177 -12.89 0.78 -3.02
C LEU A 177 -11.46 1.30 -3.13
N CYS A 178 -10.48 0.50 -2.72
CA CYS A 178 -9.07 0.85 -2.87
C CYS A 178 -8.39 -0.02 -3.93
N PRO A 179 -7.60 0.56 -4.84
CA PRO A 179 -6.76 -0.22 -5.73
C PRO A 179 -5.69 -0.96 -4.93
N ILE A 180 -5.49 -2.24 -5.23
CA ILE A 180 -4.50 -3.10 -4.57
C ILE A 180 -3.41 -3.44 -5.59
N GLY A 181 -2.17 -3.03 -5.28
CA GLY A 181 -0.96 -3.43 -6.02
C GLY A 181 -0.22 -4.56 -5.31
N GLY A 182 1.12 -4.61 -5.44
CA GLY A 182 1.98 -5.68 -4.93
C GLY A 182 2.05 -5.92 -3.41
N GLY A 183 1.07 -5.49 -2.61
CA GLY A 183 1.00 -5.75 -1.16
C GLY A 183 0.88 -4.50 -0.29
N GLY A 184 1.07 -3.31 -0.87
CA GLY A 184 0.74 -2.04 -0.23
C GLY A 184 -0.75 -1.82 -0.18
N ARG A 185 -1.33 -2.21 0.95
CA ARG A 185 -2.72 -1.91 1.28
C ARG A 185 -2.80 -0.42 1.60
N LEU A 186 -3.76 0.28 1.02
CA LEU A 186 -4.26 1.50 1.64
C LEU A 186 -4.92 1.04 2.95
N HIS A 187 -4.23 1.22 4.08
CA HIS A 187 -4.76 0.75 5.36
C HIS A 187 -5.68 1.82 5.93
N LEU A 188 -6.95 1.77 5.55
CA LEU A 188 -7.94 2.73 6.02
C LEU A 188 -8.30 2.43 7.47
N CYS A 189 -7.84 3.26 8.39
CA CYS A 189 -8.31 3.23 9.77
C CYS A 189 -9.84 3.29 9.81
N GLY A 190 -10.48 2.46 10.65
CA GLY A 190 -11.95 2.42 10.80
C GLY A 190 -12.70 1.45 9.87
N PHE A 191 -12.01 0.79 8.93
CA PHE A 191 -12.63 -0.18 8.02
C PHE A 191 -12.06 -1.59 8.21
N PRO A 192 -12.87 -2.61 8.52
CA PRO A 192 -12.38 -3.98 8.62
C PRO A 192 -11.91 -4.47 7.24
N THR A 193 -10.66 -4.94 7.16
CA THR A 193 -10.14 -5.56 5.93
C THR A 193 -10.71 -6.98 5.80
N CYS A 194 -11.54 -7.24 4.77
CA CYS A 194 -11.95 -8.61 4.44
C CYS A 194 -10.76 -9.39 3.86
N GLY A 195 -10.32 -10.44 4.57
CA GLY A 195 -9.30 -11.38 4.08
C GLY A 195 -9.90 -12.41 3.14
N GLY A 196 -9.77 -12.22 1.83
CA GLY A 196 -10.07 -13.24 0.82
C GLY A 196 -8.83 -14.05 0.47
N GLN A 197 -8.82 -15.35 0.76
CA GLN A 197 -7.87 -16.29 0.15
C GLN A 197 -8.26 -16.51 -1.32
N ALA A 198 -7.35 -16.25 -2.25
CA ALA A 198 -7.55 -16.60 -3.65
C ALA A 198 -7.41 -18.13 -3.82
N GLY A 199 -8.52 -18.82 -4.04
CA GLY A 199 -8.53 -20.22 -4.47
C GLY A 199 -8.00 -20.33 -5.91
N HIS A 200 -7.16 -21.35 -6.16
CA HIS A 200 -6.67 -21.70 -7.48
C HIS A 200 -7.83 -22.04 -8.43
N GLY A 201 -7.84 -21.38 -9.59
CA GLY A 201 -8.77 -21.64 -10.68
C GLY A 201 -8.21 -21.06 -11.98
N ASP A 202 -7.67 -21.95 -12.80
CA ASP A 202 -7.02 -21.70 -14.08
C ASP A 202 -8.02 -21.16 -15.12
N ARG A 203 -7.81 -19.91 -15.57
CA ARG A 203 -8.09 -19.37 -16.94
C ARG A 203 -7.85 -17.86 -16.99
N GLY A 204 -7.12 -17.42 -18.01
CA GLY A 204 -6.75 -16.03 -18.26
C GLY A 204 -7.94 -15.06 -18.28
N GLY A 205 -7.87 -14.06 -17.41
CA GLY A 205 -8.81 -12.94 -17.33
C GLY A 205 -8.39 -12.05 -16.16
N TYR A 206 -8.27 -10.74 -16.40
CA TYR A 206 -8.04 -9.74 -15.35
C TYR A 206 -9.10 -9.90 -14.25
N SER A 207 -8.70 -10.31 -13.04
CA SER A 207 -9.52 -10.19 -11.84
C SER A 207 -8.91 -9.11 -10.96
N GLY A 208 -9.49 -7.90 -11.02
CA GLY A 208 -9.24 -6.89 -10.01
C GLY A 208 -9.70 -7.45 -8.66
N GLY A 209 -8.77 -7.66 -7.74
CA GLY A 209 -9.12 -8.04 -6.38
C GLY A 209 -9.86 -6.89 -5.70
N HIS A 210 -11.18 -7.01 -5.54
CA HIS A 210 -12.00 -6.04 -4.82
C HIS A 210 -11.96 -6.36 -3.32
N THR A 211 -11.63 -5.39 -2.48
CA THR A 211 -11.96 -5.46 -1.05
C THR A 211 -13.12 -4.53 -0.80
N THR A 212 -14.29 -5.09 -0.49
CA THR A 212 -15.40 -4.35 0.09
C THR A 212 -15.19 -4.33 1.60
N ALA A 213 -14.88 -3.17 2.17
CA ALA A 213 -14.91 -2.97 3.61
C ALA A 213 -16.21 -2.23 3.95
N ALA A 214 -17.05 -2.84 4.79
CA ALA A 214 -18.30 -2.24 5.25
C ALA A 214 -18.08 -1.62 6.64
N ASN A 215 -18.42 -0.34 6.80
CA ASN A 215 -18.55 0.26 8.12
C ASN A 215 -19.84 -0.27 8.76
N ARG A 216 -19.76 -1.14 9.76
CA ARG A 216 -20.93 -1.50 10.58
C ARG A 216 -20.68 -1.05 12.00
N SER A 217 -21.35 0.03 12.40
CA SER A 217 -21.52 0.42 13.80
C SER A 217 -22.05 -0.77 14.62
N PRO A 218 -21.59 -0.98 15.87
CA PRO A 218 -22.02 -2.11 16.68
C PRO A 218 -23.41 -1.81 17.26
N ALA A 219 -24.46 -2.27 16.58
CA ALA A 219 -25.81 -2.31 17.14
C ALA A 219 -26.43 -3.70 16.94
N LEU A 220 -26.51 -4.42 18.08
CA LEU A 220 -27.48 -5.44 18.47
C LEU A 220 -28.47 -5.95 17.41
N CYS A 221 -28.39 -7.26 17.06
CA CYS A 221 -29.49 -8.25 16.98
C CYS A 221 -28.90 -9.56 16.42
N GLY A 222 -28.80 -10.67 17.14
CA GLY A 222 -29.93 -11.51 17.52
C GLY A 222 -30.07 -12.71 16.56
N THR A 223 -29.40 -13.81 16.90
CA THR A 223 -29.66 -15.23 16.52
C THR A 223 -30.17 -15.59 15.11
N ARG A 224 -29.42 -16.43 14.39
CA ARG A 224 -29.90 -17.76 13.99
C ARG A 224 -28.80 -18.67 13.44
N SER A 225 -28.82 -19.90 13.95
CA SER A 225 -28.02 -21.06 13.55
C SER A 225 -28.11 -21.36 12.05
N GLN A 226 -27.05 -21.92 11.48
CA GLN A 226 -27.13 -23.17 10.72
C GLN A 226 -25.75 -23.81 10.44
N ARG A 227 -25.53 -24.94 11.12
CA ARG A 227 -24.96 -26.22 10.68
C ARG A 227 -23.66 -26.24 9.85
N ARG A 228 -22.58 -26.73 10.49
CA ARG A 228 -21.46 -27.45 9.86
C ARG A 228 -21.90 -28.83 9.34
N PRO A 229 -21.20 -29.39 8.35
CA PRO A 229 -20.89 -30.81 8.33
C PRO A 229 -19.39 -31.07 8.63
N ARG A 230 -19.17 -32.20 9.31
CA ARG A 230 -17.89 -32.81 9.70
C ARG A 230 -17.35 -33.73 8.59
N GLY A 231 -16.05 -34.03 8.67
CA GLY A 231 -15.40 -35.25 8.14
C GLY A 231 -14.23 -34.93 7.22
N LEU A 232 -13.05 -35.53 7.28
CA LEU A 232 -12.55 -36.71 8.00
C LEU A 232 -11.01 -36.60 8.17
N ALA A 233 -10.50 -37.37 9.13
CA ALA A 233 -9.10 -37.44 9.56
C ALA A 233 -8.18 -38.19 8.58
N GLY A 234 -6.89 -37.87 8.66
CA GLY A 234 -5.77 -38.65 8.13
C GLY A 234 -4.53 -38.41 9.00
N GLU A 235 -4.04 -39.48 9.61
CA GLU A 235 -2.96 -39.61 10.62
C GLU A 235 -1.53 -39.62 10.00
N PRO A 236 -0.45 -39.61 10.81
CA PRO A 236 0.85 -38.99 10.49
C PRO A 236 1.94 -39.96 9.98
N GLY A 237 2.98 -39.42 9.33
CA GLY A 237 4.12 -40.20 8.84
C GLY A 237 5.48 -39.46 8.95
N SER A 238 6.27 -39.91 9.93
CA SER A 238 7.75 -40.03 10.03
C SER A 238 8.73 -38.94 9.53
N ALA A 239 9.71 -38.64 10.39
CA ALA A 239 10.82 -37.72 10.20
C ALA A 239 12.16 -38.41 9.82
N GLY A 240 13.02 -37.64 9.11
CA GLY A 240 14.50 -37.71 9.13
C GLY A 240 15.19 -37.93 7.77
N PRO A 241 16.47 -37.52 7.57
CA PRO A 241 17.19 -36.34 8.10
C PRO A 241 17.93 -35.51 7.00
N GLY A 242 18.19 -34.23 7.32
CA GLY A 242 19.40 -33.45 6.98
C GLY A 242 19.83 -33.23 5.51
N ALA A 243 19.61 -32.02 4.99
CA ALA A 243 20.53 -31.36 4.06
C ALA A 243 20.29 -29.84 3.99
N GLY A 244 21.24 -29.07 4.57
CA GLY A 244 21.69 -27.76 4.08
C GLY A 244 20.72 -26.57 4.13
N ASP A 245 20.95 -25.69 5.10
CA ASP A 245 20.47 -24.30 5.11
C ASP A 245 20.79 -23.59 3.78
N ARG A 246 19.73 -23.25 3.04
CA ARG A 246 19.73 -22.20 2.02
C ARG A 246 18.49 -21.35 2.25
N PRO A 247 18.59 -20.01 2.32
CA PRO A 247 17.39 -19.17 2.35
C PRO A 247 16.59 -19.42 1.07
N ASP A 248 15.33 -19.79 1.23
CA ASP A 248 14.42 -20.09 0.11
C ASP A 248 13.97 -18.77 -0.54
N TYR A 249 14.63 -18.39 -1.63
CA TYR A 249 14.43 -17.14 -2.38
C TYR A 249 13.18 -17.15 -3.30
N HIS A 250 12.35 -18.21 -3.25
CA HIS A 250 11.23 -18.39 -4.17
C HIS A 250 9.87 -18.04 -3.55
N ARG A 251 9.62 -16.73 -3.30
CA ARG A 251 8.22 -16.23 -3.27
C ARG A 251 8.05 -14.72 -3.49
N TRP A 252 8.70 -14.17 -4.51
CA TRP A 252 8.25 -12.91 -5.14
C TRP A 252 7.43 -13.24 -6.39
N GLN A 253 6.20 -13.73 -6.18
CA GLN A 253 5.29 -14.03 -7.27
C GLN A 253 4.10 -13.06 -7.28
N HIS A 254 4.04 -12.35 -8.42
CA HIS A 254 2.94 -11.57 -8.96
C HIS A 254 2.60 -10.22 -8.31
N GLY A 255 2.77 -9.18 -9.12
CA GLY A 255 2.40 -7.81 -8.82
C GLY A 255 3.07 -6.79 -9.75
N SER A 256 3.16 -7.07 -11.06
CA SER A 256 3.48 -6.04 -12.07
C SER A 256 2.26 -5.13 -12.26
N GLY A 257 1.84 -4.47 -11.18
CA GLY A 257 0.86 -3.41 -11.22
C GLY A 257 1.60 -2.10 -11.43
N THR A 258 1.54 -1.56 -12.64
CA THR A 258 1.68 -0.13 -12.84
C THR A 258 0.57 0.52 -12.02
N GLY A 259 0.87 0.88 -10.77
CA GLY A 259 -0.03 1.65 -9.91
C GLY A 259 -0.22 3.04 -10.51
N GLN A 260 -0.97 3.12 -11.61
CA GLN A 260 -1.62 4.33 -12.04
C GLN A 260 -2.61 4.69 -10.93
N SER A 261 -2.66 5.97 -10.63
CA SER A 261 -3.66 6.57 -9.74
C SER A 261 -5.04 6.36 -10.34
N VAL A 262 -5.63 5.19 -10.07
CA VAL A 262 -7.06 4.95 -10.31
C VAL A 262 -7.80 5.65 -9.18
N PRO A 263 -8.79 6.51 -9.47
CA PRO A 263 -9.60 7.14 -8.45
C PRO A 263 -10.32 6.07 -7.61
N VAL A 264 -10.36 6.29 -6.29
CA VAL A 264 -11.16 5.47 -5.35
C VAL A 264 -12.63 5.81 -5.61
N ILE A 265 -13.45 4.83 -5.97
CA ILE A 265 -14.88 4.99 -6.31
C ILE A 265 -15.73 4.58 -5.10
N TRP A 266 -16.74 5.37 -4.73
CA TRP A 266 -17.40 5.24 -3.42
C TRP A 266 -18.94 5.37 -3.43
N PRO A 267 -19.79 4.45 -2.95
CA PRO A 267 -21.24 4.69 -2.81
C PRO A 267 -21.68 5.36 -1.48
N ALA A 268 -22.35 6.52 -1.49
CA ALA A 268 -22.97 7.12 -0.29
C ALA A 268 -24.47 6.80 -0.19
N LEU A 269 -25.01 6.63 1.01
CA LEU A 269 -26.45 6.53 1.24
C LEU A 269 -27.13 7.89 1.09
N SER A 270 -28.22 7.94 0.32
CA SER A 270 -29.16 9.05 0.36
C SER A 270 -30.05 8.94 1.60
N ALA A 271 -29.92 9.88 2.53
CA ALA A 271 -31.02 10.16 3.44
C ALA A 271 -32.07 10.95 2.64
N SER A 272 -33.14 10.28 2.22
CA SER A 272 -34.32 10.98 1.68
C SER A 272 -34.98 11.76 2.82
N PRO A 273 -35.28 13.06 2.67
CA PRO A 273 -36.14 13.76 3.62
C PRO A 273 -37.58 13.29 3.40
N ALA A 274 -38.26 12.91 4.48
CA ALA A 274 -39.71 12.72 4.52
C ALA A 274 -40.41 14.07 4.71
#